data_AF-A0A7J7JBE9-F1
#
_entry.id   AF-A0A7J7JBE9-F1
#
_cell.length_a   1.000
_cell.length_b   1.000
_cell.length_c   1.000
_cell.angle_alpha   90.00
_cell.angle_beta   90.00
_cell.angle_gamma   90.00
#
_symmetry.space_group_name_H-M   'P 1'
#
loop_
_entity.id
_entity.type
_entity.pdbx_description
1 polymer ?
#
loop_
_entity_poly.entity_id
_entity_poly.type
_entity_poly.pdbx_seq_one_letter_code
_entity_poly.pdbx_strand_id
1 'polypeptide(L)'
;MKELLDYLHSLEDLELIILSGANTLFVRWYLDAMGINGVSQILSNFAEVKDGRLVVRCHHNQTWCHMCSKNLCKGRLLENLIQERTKSGVSHLSVVYFGDGKNDFRPTLKLSEHDVVFPRHGFPLHKLVMQNSSDVKAKLFSWKSGFEVIEIFKKKLFIH
;
A
#
# COMPACT_ATOMS: atom_id res chain seq x y z
N MET A 1 10.94 -6.05 8.90
CA MET A 1 9.66 -5.49 8.40
C MET A 1 8.94 -4.79 9.55
N LYS A 2 8.83 -5.46 10.70
CA LYS A 2 8.42 -4.85 11.96
C LYS A 2 9.16 -3.54 12.24
N GLU A 3 10.49 -3.54 12.14
CA GLU A 3 11.34 -2.38 12.41
C GLU A 3 11.02 -1.19 11.50
N LEU A 4 10.70 -1.45 10.22
CA LEU A 4 10.29 -0.41 9.29
C LEU A 4 8.93 0.18 9.69
N LEU A 5 7.95 -0.67 9.98
CA LEU A 5 6.61 -0.22 10.34
C LEU A 5 6.62 0.53 11.67
N ASP A 6 7.36 0.05 12.67
CA ASP A 6 7.55 0.72 13.95
C ASP A 6 8.22 2.10 13.75
N TYR A 7 9.26 2.17 12.92
CA TYR A 7 9.91 3.44 12.59
C TYR A 7 8.96 4.42 11.90
N LEU A 8 8.23 3.97 10.88
CA LEU A 8 7.27 4.84 10.19
C LEU A 8 6.13 5.29 11.11
N HIS A 9 5.69 4.42 12.02
CA HIS A 9 4.66 4.75 13.01
C HIS A 9 5.15 5.82 14.01
N SER A 10 6.45 5.88 14.30
CA SER A 10 7.02 6.92 15.17
C SER A 10 7.10 8.31 14.53
N LEU A 11 6.77 8.44 13.24
CA LEU A 11 6.73 9.73 12.54
C LEU A 11 5.33 10.33 12.69
N GLU A 12 5.24 11.55 13.23
CA GLU A 12 3.97 12.18 13.65
C GLU A 12 3.00 12.47 12.48
N ASP A 13 3.53 12.71 11.28
CA ASP A 13 2.74 13.15 10.11
C ASP A 13 2.38 11.99 9.15
N LEU A 14 2.48 10.73 9.58
CA LEU A 14 2.20 9.57 8.72
C LEU A 14 0.97 8.78 9.15
N GLU A 15 0.10 8.50 8.18
CA GLU A 15 -0.96 7.51 8.30
C GLU A 15 -0.51 6.18 7.68
N LEU A 16 -0.39 5.12 8.48
CA LEU A 16 -0.02 3.79 7.98
C LEU A 16 -1.25 2.98 7.55
N ILE A 17 -1.31 2.65 6.27
CA ILE A 17 -2.44 1.93 5.67
C ILE A 17 -1.93 0.66 4.99
N ILE A 18 -2.59 -0.47 5.28
CA ILE A 18 -2.32 -1.74 4.60
C ILE A 18 -3.34 -1.96 3.49
N LEU A 19 -2.86 -2.05 2.25
CA LEU A 19 -3.66 -2.42 1.08
C LEU A 19 -3.25 -3.80 0.57
N SER A 20 -4.08 -4.81 0.86
CA SER A 20 -3.71 -6.22 0.66
C SER A 20 -4.76 -7.02 -0.11
N GLY A 21 -4.29 -7.93 -0.96
CA GLY A 21 -5.14 -8.93 -1.64
C GLY A 21 -5.52 -10.13 -0.76
N ALA A 22 -5.04 -10.19 0.49
CA ALA A 22 -5.37 -11.24 1.47
C ALA A 22 -6.79 -11.04 2.03
N ASN A 23 -6.98 -11.11 3.35
CA ASN A 23 -8.22 -10.75 4.01
C ASN A 23 -7.98 -10.04 5.35
N THR A 24 -8.99 -9.34 5.85
CA THR A 24 -8.89 -8.53 7.07
C THR A 24 -8.47 -9.32 8.31
N LEU A 25 -8.95 -10.55 8.51
CA LEU A 25 -8.54 -11.36 9.66
C LEU A 25 -7.09 -11.80 9.57
N PHE A 26 -6.66 -12.31 8.42
CA PHE A 26 -5.28 -12.75 8.23
C PHE A 26 -4.29 -11.60 8.45
N VAL A 27 -4.59 -10.41 7.94
CA VAL A 27 -3.74 -9.23 8.16
C VAL A 27 -3.68 -8.89 9.66
N ARG A 28 -4.82 -8.86 10.36
CA ARG A 28 -4.85 -8.59 11.81
C ARG A 28 -4.05 -9.63 12.59
N TRP A 29 -4.29 -10.91 12.36
CA TRP A 29 -3.55 -11.99 13.03
C TRP A 29 -2.04 -11.90 12.79
N TYR A 30 -1.63 -11.55 11.57
CA TYR A 30 -0.22 -11.34 11.27
C TYR A 30 0.37 -10.16 12.06
N LEU A 31 -0.33 -9.02 12.11
CA LEU A 31 0.10 -7.85 12.89
C LEU A 31 0.20 -8.18 14.38
N ASP A 32 -0.81 -8.84 14.94
CA ASP A 32 -0.85 -9.24 16.35
C ASP A 32 0.29 -10.20 16.69
N ALA A 33 0.49 -11.25 15.88
CA ALA A 33 1.54 -12.23 16.10
C ALA A 33 2.96 -11.63 16.02
N MET A 34 3.13 -10.58 15.21
CA MET A 34 4.40 -9.86 15.08
C MET A 34 4.55 -8.69 16.04
N GLY A 35 3.52 -8.38 16.84
CA GLY A 35 3.50 -7.21 17.73
C GLY A 35 3.66 -5.89 16.98
N ILE A 36 3.09 -5.78 15.78
CA ILE A 36 3.11 -4.55 14.96
C ILE A 36 1.84 -3.75 15.28
N ASN A 37 2.04 -2.52 15.77
CA ASN A 37 0.97 -1.58 16.08
C ASN A 37 1.00 -0.38 15.14
N GLY A 38 0.02 0.52 15.24
CA GLY A 38 0.05 1.80 14.53
C GLY A 38 -0.46 1.79 13.09
N VAL A 39 -1.00 0.66 12.60
CA VAL A 39 -1.71 0.60 11.33
C VAL A 39 -3.10 1.22 11.50
N SER A 40 -3.34 2.36 10.86
CA SER A 40 -4.58 3.13 10.95
C SER A 40 -5.75 2.44 10.24
N GLN A 41 -5.51 1.81 9.09
CA GLN A 41 -6.56 1.20 8.28
C GLN A 41 -6.06 -0.01 7.48
N ILE A 42 -6.93 -1.03 7.35
CA ILE A 42 -6.70 -2.21 6.50
C ILE A 42 -7.73 -2.21 5.37
N LEU A 43 -7.26 -2.04 4.14
CA LEU A 43 -8.03 -2.15 2.91
C LEU A 43 -7.79 -3.53 2.30
N SER A 44 -8.73 -4.46 2.48
CA SER A 44 -8.60 -5.83 2.00
C SER A 44 -9.96 -6.50 1.77
N ASN A 45 -9.96 -7.76 1.34
CA ASN A 45 -11.15 -8.59 1.35
C ASN A 45 -11.62 -8.80 2.79
N PHE A 46 -12.92 -8.84 3.01
CA PHE A 46 -13.47 -9.05 4.34
C PHE A 46 -13.31 -10.51 4.77
N ALA A 47 -13.02 -10.74 6.04
CA ALA A 47 -13.11 -12.05 6.65
C ALA A 47 -13.64 -11.98 8.09
N GLU A 48 -14.38 -13.02 8.49
CA GLU A 48 -14.86 -13.26 9.85
C GLU A 48 -14.82 -14.77 10.17
N VAL A 49 -14.77 -15.12 11.45
CA VAL A 49 -15.00 -16.50 11.90
C VAL A 49 -16.46 -16.64 12.29
N LYS A 50 -17.18 -17.54 11.60
CA LYS A 50 -18.58 -17.83 11.84
C LYS A 50 -18.77 -19.34 11.95
N ASP A 51 -19.37 -19.80 13.04
CA ASP A 51 -19.65 -21.22 13.29
C ASP A 51 -18.41 -22.13 13.14
N GLY A 52 -17.27 -21.68 13.68
CA GLY A 52 -15.98 -22.38 13.60
C GLY A 52 -15.33 -22.39 12.21
N ARG A 53 -15.85 -21.62 11.24
CA ARG A 53 -15.33 -21.55 9.87
C ARG A 53 -14.89 -20.14 9.51
N LEU A 54 -13.83 -20.04 8.72
CA LEU A 54 -13.39 -18.77 8.13
C LEU A 54 -14.28 -18.44 6.93
N VAL A 55 -15.06 -17.37 7.04
CA VAL A 55 -15.89 -16.83 5.96
C VAL A 55 -15.17 -15.65 5.34
N VAL A 56 -14.80 -15.75 4.06
CA VAL A 56 -14.12 -14.69 3.30
C VAL A 56 -15.06 -14.13 2.23
N ARG A 57 -15.12 -12.80 2.12
CA ARG A 57 -15.93 -12.09 1.13
C ARG A 57 -15.06 -11.11 0.35
N CYS A 58 -15.29 -11.03 -0.96
CA CYS A 58 -14.63 -10.05 -1.82
C CYS A 58 -14.83 -8.63 -1.29
N HIS A 59 -13.84 -7.77 -1.43
CA HIS A 59 -14.01 -6.35 -1.14
C HIS A 59 -15.02 -5.71 -2.11
N HIS A 60 -14.88 -6.03 -3.40
CA HIS A 60 -15.91 -5.81 -4.40
C HIS A 60 -15.89 -6.97 -5.40
N ASN A 61 -16.98 -7.15 -6.17
CA ASN A 61 -16.99 -8.10 -7.28
C ASN A 61 -16.96 -7.31 -8.59
N GLN A 62 -15.76 -6.95 -9.05
CA GLN A 62 -15.55 -6.04 -10.17
C GLN A 62 -15.39 -6.76 -11.52
N THR A 63 -15.83 -6.09 -12.59
CA THR A 63 -15.64 -6.49 -14.00
C THR A 63 -14.96 -5.42 -14.86
N TRP A 64 -14.74 -4.23 -14.30
CA TRP A 64 -14.28 -3.02 -15.01
C TRP A 64 -12.76 -2.83 -14.99
N CYS A 65 -12.02 -3.55 -14.14
CA CYS A 65 -10.57 -3.51 -14.08
C CYS A 65 -9.96 -4.80 -14.62
N HIS A 66 -9.37 -4.73 -15.81
CA HIS A 66 -8.70 -5.87 -16.43
C HIS A 66 -7.27 -6.11 -15.91
N MET A 67 -6.72 -5.21 -15.07
CA MET A 67 -5.38 -5.34 -14.49
C MET A 67 -5.37 -5.93 -13.07
N CYS A 68 -6.53 -6.04 -12.43
CA CYS A 68 -6.67 -6.51 -11.06
C CYS A 68 -7.62 -7.70 -10.98
N SER A 69 -7.53 -8.45 -9.90
CA SER A 69 -8.45 -9.56 -9.65
C SER A 69 -9.87 -9.05 -9.39
N LYS A 70 -10.87 -9.90 -9.65
CA LYS A 70 -12.29 -9.54 -9.50
C LYS A 70 -12.67 -9.16 -8.06
N ASN A 71 -11.98 -9.72 -7.07
CA ASN A 71 -12.29 -9.52 -5.66
C ASN A 71 -11.79 -8.19 -5.07
N LEU A 72 -10.72 -7.61 -5.64
CA LEU A 72 -10.09 -6.40 -5.11
C LEU A 72 -9.20 -5.71 -6.16
N CYS A 73 -9.51 -4.43 -6.43
CA CYS A 73 -8.69 -3.53 -7.24
C CYS A 73 -8.00 -2.52 -6.33
N LYS A 74 -6.69 -2.73 -6.10
CA LYS A 74 -5.87 -1.86 -5.25
C LYS A 74 -5.86 -0.41 -5.72
N GLY A 75 -5.75 -0.18 -7.03
CA GLY A 75 -5.69 1.19 -7.56
C GLY A 75 -6.97 1.98 -7.28
N ARG A 76 -8.14 1.34 -7.34
CA ARG A 76 -9.40 2.02 -7.02
C ARG A 76 -9.55 2.29 -5.54
N LEU A 77 -9.07 1.38 -4.68
CA LEU A 77 -9.09 1.61 -3.24
C LEU A 77 -8.18 2.77 -2.85
N LEU A 78 -7.00 2.86 -3.46
CA LEU A 78 -6.10 3.99 -3.28
C LEU A 78 -6.72 5.31 -3.77
N GLU A 79 -7.33 5.34 -4.96
CA GLU A 79 -8.02 6.53 -5.46
C GLU A 79 -9.14 7.00 -4.53
N ASN A 80 -9.98 6.06 -4.06
CA ASN A 80 -11.06 6.38 -3.12
C ASN A 80 -10.50 6.97 -1.83
N LEU A 81 -9.46 6.35 -1.25
CA LEU A 81 -8.79 6.82 -0.05
C LEU A 81 -8.24 8.24 -0.21
N ILE A 82 -7.51 8.51 -1.31
CA ILE A 82 -6.99 9.85 -1.61
C ILE A 82 -8.14 10.86 -1.69
N GLN A 83 -9.22 10.54 -2.41
CA GLN A 83 -10.39 11.40 -2.52
C GLN A 83 -11.08 11.66 -1.18
N GLU A 84 -11.20 10.63 -0.34
CA GLU A 84 -11.76 10.76 1.02
C GLU A 84 -10.92 11.72 1.87
N ARG A 85 -9.59 11.53 1.92
CA ARG A 85 -8.68 12.38 2.71
C ARG A 85 -8.65 13.83 2.21
N THR A 86 -8.64 14.04 0.89
CA THR A 86 -8.72 15.38 0.30
C THR A 86 -10.04 16.07 0.66
N LYS A 87 -11.17 15.35 0.63
CA LYS A 87 -12.48 15.92 1.03
C LYS A 87 -12.57 16.21 2.52
N SER A 88 -11.86 15.46 3.36
CA SER A 88 -11.74 15.72 4.81
C SER A 88 -10.83 16.90 5.15
N GLY A 89 -10.28 17.61 4.16
CA GLY A 89 -9.51 18.84 4.38
C GLY A 89 -8.02 18.63 4.63
N VAL A 90 -7.47 17.44 4.34
CA VAL A 90 -6.02 17.21 4.41
C VAL A 90 -5.31 18.03 3.33
N SER A 91 -4.72 19.15 3.72
CA SER A 91 -3.86 19.95 2.85
C SER A 91 -2.52 19.24 2.64
N HIS A 92 -2.05 19.17 1.39
CA HIS A 92 -0.73 18.64 1.01
C HIS A 92 -0.57 17.12 1.24
N LEU A 93 -1.61 16.35 0.88
CA LEU A 93 -1.56 14.90 0.87
C LEU A 93 -0.51 14.38 -0.14
N SER A 94 0.48 13.64 0.34
CA SER A 94 1.43 12.86 -0.47
C SER A 94 1.36 11.39 -0.06
N VAL A 95 1.40 10.50 -1.06
CA VAL A 95 1.34 9.06 -0.87
C VAL A 95 2.73 8.46 -1.08
N VAL A 96 3.16 7.67 -0.09
CA VAL A 96 4.32 6.78 -0.24
C VAL A 96 3.82 5.33 -0.35
N TYR A 97 3.86 4.78 -1.57
CA TYR A 97 3.34 3.45 -1.88
C TYR A 97 4.44 2.39 -1.89
N PHE A 98 4.32 1.36 -1.05
CA PHE A 98 5.21 0.20 -1.04
C PHE A 98 4.54 -1.01 -1.69
N GLY A 99 5.28 -1.73 -2.55
CA GLY A 99 4.74 -2.95 -3.16
C GLY A 99 5.80 -3.80 -3.86
N ASP A 100 5.41 -5.02 -4.21
CA ASP A 100 6.28 -5.98 -4.89
C ASP A 100 5.56 -6.79 -5.98
N GLY A 101 4.24 -6.96 -5.87
CA GLY A 101 3.42 -7.80 -6.74
C GLY A 101 2.97 -7.11 -8.03
N LYS A 102 2.52 -7.91 -9.01
CA LYS A 102 1.91 -7.37 -10.24
C LYS A 102 0.63 -6.57 -9.95
N ASN A 103 -0.13 -6.98 -8.94
CA ASN A 103 -1.36 -6.31 -8.50
C ASN A 103 -1.11 -4.94 -7.85
N ASP A 104 0.15 -4.58 -7.57
CA ASP A 104 0.54 -3.26 -7.07
C ASP A 104 0.84 -2.26 -8.19
N PHE A 105 0.91 -2.69 -9.46
CA PHE A 105 1.21 -1.78 -10.58
C PHE A 105 0.05 -0.82 -10.87
N ARG A 106 -1.20 -1.28 -10.73
CA ARG A 106 -2.36 -0.40 -10.97
C ARG A 106 -2.39 0.82 -10.03
N PRO A 107 -2.15 0.69 -8.71
CA PRO A 107 -1.92 1.82 -7.81
C PRO A 107 -0.90 2.85 -8.29
N THR A 108 0.25 2.43 -8.83
CA THR A 108 1.32 3.37 -9.20
C THR A 108 0.91 4.31 -10.33
N LEU A 109 0.00 3.87 -11.21
CA LEU A 109 -0.57 4.67 -12.29
C LEU A 109 -1.58 5.73 -11.81
N LYS A 110 -1.97 5.69 -10.53
CA LYS A 110 -2.94 6.62 -9.93
C LYS A 110 -2.27 7.76 -9.15
N LEU A 111 -0.96 7.66 -9.00
CA LEU A 111 -0.15 8.60 -8.25
C LEU A 111 0.34 9.75 -9.13
N SER A 112 0.55 10.89 -8.49
CA SER A 112 1.05 12.14 -9.05
C SER A 112 2.57 12.27 -8.89
N GLU A 113 3.14 13.37 -9.42
CA GLU A 113 4.57 13.71 -9.27
C GLU A 113 5.00 14.08 -7.84
N HIS A 114 4.04 14.37 -6.97
CA HIS A 114 4.27 14.62 -5.55
C HIS A 114 4.31 13.35 -4.70
N ASP A 115 3.98 12.21 -5.31
CA ASP A 115 3.94 10.91 -4.65
C ASP A 115 5.20 10.10 -4.90
N VAL A 116 5.36 9.03 -4.13
CA VAL A 116 6.54 8.18 -4.17
C VAL A 116 6.14 6.71 -4.22
N VAL A 117 6.81 5.94 -5.06
CA VAL A 117 6.65 4.48 -5.13
C VAL A 117 7.95 3.82 -4.76
N PHE A 118 7.85 2.87 -3.83
CA PHE A 118 8.92 1.99 -3.39
C PHE A 118 8.68 0.57 -3.90
N PRO A 119 9.05 0.26 -5.16
CA PRO A 119 8.96 -1.08 -5.68
C PRO A 119 10.07 -1.95 -5.10
N ARG A 120 9.74 -3.15 -4.62
CA ARG A 120 10.76 -4.08 -4.11
C ARG A 120 11.67 -4.54 -5.25
N HIS A 121 12.97 -4.30 -5.10
CA HIS A 121 13.96 -4.54 -6.12
C HIS A 121 13.97 -6.02 -6.54
N GLY A 122 13.92 -6.26 -7.85
CA GLY A 122 13.90 -7.61 -8.45
C GLY A 122 12.53 -8.27 -8.54
N PHE A 123 11.51 -7.73 -7.88
CA PHE A 123 10.14 -8.28 -7.89
C PHE A 123 9.31 -7.77 -9.08
N PRO A 124 8.15 -8.39 -9.38
CA PRO A 124 7.34 -8.02 -10.53
C PRO A 124 6.98 -6.54 -10.64
N LEU A 125 6.63 -5.87 -9.52
CA LEU A 125 6.32 -4.45 -9.55
C LEU A 125 7.50 -3.62 -10.06
N HIS A 126 8.71 -3.90 -9.56
CA HIS A 126 9.93 -3.20 -9.97
C HIS A 126 10.17 -3.34 -11.47
N LYS A 127 9.98 -4.52 -12.04
CA LYS A 127 10.12 -4.72 -13.49
C LYS A 127 9.07 -3.94 -14.28
N LEU A 128 7.81 -3.96 -13.84
CA LEU A 128 6.71 -3.28 -14.52
C LEU A 128 6.86 -1.75 -14.51
N VAL A 129 7.21 -1.14 -13.38
CA VAL A 129 7.40 0.32 -13.31
C VAL A 129 8.62 0.78 -14.09
N MET A 130 9.69 -0.03 -14.16
CA MET A 130 10.86 0.29 -14.98
C MET A 130 10.57 0.17 -16.48
N GLN A 131 9.74 -0.80 -16.88
CA GLN A 131 9.33 -0.97 -18.29
C GLN A 131 8.33 0.10 -18.76
N ASN A 132 7.55 0.66 -17.85
CA ASN A 132 6.49 1.63 -18.13
C ASN A 132 6.74 2.94 -17.36
N SER A 133 7.99 3.37 -17.27
CA SER A 133 8.38 4.53 -16.44
C SER A 133 7.74 5.83 -16.90
N SER A 134 7.42 5.96 -18.18
CA SER A 134 6.68 7.11 -18.74
C SER A 134 5.25 7.23 -18.20
N ASP A 135 4.65 6.11 -17.80
CA ASP A 135 3.26 6.05 -17.34
C ASP A 135 3.14 6.26 -15.83
N VAL A 136 4.25 6.14 -15.10
CA VAL A 136 4.32 6.34 -13.65
C VAL A 136 4.87 7.73 -13.36
N LYS A 137 3.98 8.64 -12.96
CA LYS A 137 4.35 10.04 -12.64
C LYS A 137 5.09 10.18 -11.31
N ALA A 138 4.82 9.28 -10.37
CA ALA A 138 5.42 9.28 -9.04
C ALA A 138 6.93 9.02 -9.08
N LYS A 139 7.64 9.56 -8.09
CA LYS A 139 9.08 9.32 -7.92
C LYS A 139 9.32 7.85 -7.56
N LEU A 140 10.33 7.23 -8.16
CA LEU A 140 10.63 5.80 -7.98
C LEU A 140 11.89 5.60 -7.13
N PHE A 141 11.77 4.86 -6.02
CA PHE A 141 12.91 4.45 -5.19
C PHE A 141 12.83 2.95 -4.89
N SER A 142 13.60 2.13 -5.58
CA SER A 142 13.59 0.68 -5.31
C SER A 142 14.23 0.35 -3.96
N TRP A 143 13.75 -0.70 -3.29
CA TRP A 143 14.30 -1.16 -2.00
C TRP A 143 14.53 -2.67 -1.98
N LYS A 144 15.54 -3.13 -1.24
CA LYS A 144 15.82 -4.56 -1.01
C LYS A 144 15.45 -5.01 0.39
N SER A 145 15.55 -4.11 1.38
CA SER A 145 15.23 -4.38 2.78
C SER A 145 14.51 -3.21 3.44
N GLY A 146 13.80 -3.48 4.54
CA GLY A 146 13.15 -2.41 5.31
C GLY A 146 14.15 -1.42 5.92
N PHE A 147 15.38 -1.85 6.21
CA PHE A 147 16.43 -0.97 6.71
C PHE A 147 16.87 0.06 5.67
N GLU A 148 16.95 -0.31 4.39
CA GLU A 148 17.23 0.66 3.32
C GLU A 148 16.15 1.75 3.27
N VAL A 149 14.88 1.36 3.39
CA VAL A 149 13.77 2.33 3.42
C VAL A 149 13.93 3.29 4.60
N ILE A 150 14.21 2.79 5.80
CA ILE A 150 14.45 3.64 6.99
C ILE A 150 15.54 4.69 6.71
N GLU A 151 16.67 4.27 6.11
CA GLU A 151 17.77 5.18 5.79
C GLU A 151 17.39 6.24 4.74
N ILE A 152 16.55 5.89 3.76
CA ILE A 152 16.06 6.85 2.76
C ILE A 152 15.12 7.87 3.43
N PHE A 153 14.23 7.44 4.34
CA PHE A 153 13.36 8.33 5.11
C PHE A 153 14.15 9.26 6.03
N LYS A 154 15.15 8.76 6.75
CA LYS A 154 16.02 9.59 7.61
C LYS A 154 16.75 10.69 6.84
N LYS A 155 17.17 10.39 5.61
CA LYS A 155 17.83 11.35 4.70
C LYS A 155 16.86 12.33 4.04
N LYS A 156 15.54 12.21 4.28
CA LYS A 156 14.48 13.05 3.69
C LYS A 156 14.59 13.20 2.17
N LEU A 157 14.99 12.14 1.46
CA LEU A 157 15.29 12.20 0.01
C LEU A 157 14.06 12.51 -0.88
N PHE A 158 12.86 12.56 -0.30
CA PHE A 158 11.61 12.77 -1.04
C PHE A 158 10.51 13.48 -0.23
N ILE A 159 10.79 13.91 1.01
CA ILE A 159 9.85 14.68 1.85
C ILE A 159 10.27 16.15 1.75
N HIS A 160 9.55 16.93 0.92
CA HIS A 160 9.72 18.37 0.75
C HIS A 160 8.40 19.07 1.02
#